data_AF-A0A350CJS8-F1
#
_entry.id   AF-A0A350CJS8-F1
#
_cell.length_a   1.000
_cell.length_b   1.000
_cell.length_c   1.000
_cell.angle_alpha   90.00
_cell.angle_beta   90.00
_cell.angle_gamma   90.00
#
_symmetry.space_group_name_H-M   'P 1'
#
loop_
_entity.id
_entity.type
_entity.pdbx_description
1 polymer ?
#
loop_
_entity_poly.entity_id
_entity_poly.type
_entity_poly.pdbx_seq_one_letter_code
_entity_poly.pdbx_strand_id
1 'polypeptide(L)'
;MIRRLVEAHYDLNGGAPTEAMVQFWLRECRTSTMLAELLLRFPGSVAAAVPERPWLHSVDVQDQEQIEFLLRAEEDAQRQADREYWRPLKEELEQLRLNRPRGNTSHG
;
A
#
# COMPACT_ATOMS: atom_id res chain seq x y z
N MET A 1 1.24 4.40 -2.55
CA MET A 1 -0.03 3.81 -2.07
C MET A 1 -1.11 4.87 -1.98
N ILE A 2 -2.35 4.49 -2.30
CA ILE A 2 -3.49 5.39 -2.53
C ILE A 2 -4.36 5.58 -1.27
N ARG A 3 -3.75 5.82 -0.11
CA ARG A 3 -4.44 5.98 1.19
C ARG A 3 -5.72 6.84 1.11
N ARG A 4 -5.61 8.02 0.48
CA ARG A 4 -6.74 8.96 0.34
C ARG A 4 -7.89 8.40 -0.50
N LEU A 5 -7.60 7.54 -1.47
CA LEU A 5 -8.62 6.91 -2.30
C LEU A 5 -9.42 5.88 -1.49
N VAL A 6 -8.75 5.12 -0.63
CA VAL A 6 -9.39 4.13 0.24
C VAL A 6 -10.27 4.82 1.28
N GLU A 7 -9.77 5.88 1.92
CA GLU A 7 -10.53 6.73 2.84
C GLU A 7 -11.80 7.30 2.15
N ALA A 8 -11.63 7.96 1.00
CA ALA A 8 -12.76 8.52 0.27
C ALA A 8 -13.77 7.46 -0.17
N HIS A 9 -13.31 6.28 -0.59
CA HIS A 9 -14.20 5.17 -0.97
C HIS A 9 -14.98 4.65 0.24
N TYR A 10 -14.37 4.61 1.42
CA TYR A 10 -15.04 4.24 2.66
C TYR A 10 -16.11 5.26 3.04
N ASP A 11 -15.76 6.55 3.04
CA ASP A 11 -16.70 7.62 3.39
C ASP A 11 -17.93 7.63 2.47
N LEU A 12 -17.74 7.35 1.17
CA LEU A 12 -18.82 7.33 0.19
C LEU A 12 -19.72 6.08 0.27
N ASN A 13 -19.19 4.93 0.69
CA ASN A 13 -19.90 3.64 0.60
C ASN A 13 -20.13 2.96 1.97
N GLY A 14 -19.69 3.57 3.06
CA GLY A 14 -19.72 2.98 4.42
C GLY A 14 -21.12 2.76 4.98
N GLY A 15 -22.16 3.35 4.39
CA GLY A 15 -23.56 3.16 4.82
C GLY A 15 -24.16 1.80 4.43
N ALA A 16 -23.78 1.26 3.26
CA ALA A 16 -24.28 -0.02 2.74
C ALA A 16 -23.18 -0.75 1.94
N PRO A 17 -22.11 -1.21 2.61
CA PRO A 17 -20.98 -1.80 1.92
C PRO A 17 -21.29 -3.21 1.40
N THR A 18 -20.78 -3.52 0.22
CA THR A 18 -20.75 -4.89 -0.30
C THR A 18 -19.54 -5.65 0.25
N GLU A 19 -19.58 -6.97 0.23
CA GLU A 19 -18.47 -7.81 0.70
C GLU A 19 -17.15 -7.49 -0.02
N ALA A 20 -17.20 -7.28 -1.34
CA ALA A 20 -16.02 -6.88 -2.12
C ALA A 20 -15.41 -5.55 -1.65
N MET A 21 -16.25 -4.58 -1.24
CA MET A 21 -15.77 -3.31 -0.71
C MET A 21 -15.09 -3.49 0.65
N VAL A 22 -15.66 -4.31 1.53
CA VAL A 22 -15.06 -4.62 2.84
C VAL A 22 -13.71 -5.31 2.66
N GLN A 23 -13.62 -6.29 1.76
CA GLN A 23 -12.35 -6.96 1.45
C GLN A 23 -11.31 -5.97 0.89
N PHE A 24 -11.72 -5.10 -0.02
CA PHE A 24 -10.86 -4.05 -0.54
C PHE A 24 -10.34 -3.14 0.59
N TRP A 25 -11.19 -2.69 1.50
CA TRP A 25 -10.77 -1.86 2.62
C TRP A 25 -9.86 -2.59 3.60
N LEU A 26 -10.15 -3.84 3.95
CA LEU A 26 -9.29 -4.64 4.83
C LEU A 26 -7.91 -4.91 4.22
N ARG A 27 -7.77 -4.92 2.89
CA ARG A 27 -6.49 -5.09 2.20
C ARG A 27 -5.73 -3.77 2.05
N GLU A 28 -6.41 -2.73 1.60
CA GLU A 28 -5.77 -1.48 1.14
C GLU A 28 -5.79 -0.36 2.19
N CYS A 29 -6.47 -0.53 3.33
CA CYS A 29 -6.50 0.51 4.36
C CYS A 29 -5.11 0.77 4.95
N ARG A 30 -4.74 2.05 5.02
CA ARG A 30 -3.46 2.57 5.56
C ARG A 30 -3.65 3.56 6.70
N THR A 31 -4.82 3.52 7.32
CA THR A 31 -5.20 4.40 8.43
C THR A 31 -5.55 3.53 9.63
N SER A 32 -4.78 3.65 10.72
CA SER A 32 -4.89 2.78 11.88
C SER A 32 -6.28 2.81 12.50
N THR A 33 -6.86 4.01 12.69
CA THR A 33 -8.22 4.18 13.22
C THR A 33 -9.29 3.51 12.36
N MET A 34 -9.24 3.73 11.04
CA MET A 34 -10.17 3.13 10.09
C MET A 34 -10.02 1.60 10.04
N LEU A 35 -8.79 1.09 10.08
CA LEU A 35 -8.56 -0.35 10.09
C LEU A 35 -9.11 -0.99 11.38
N ALA A 36 -8.90 -0.36 12.54
CA ALA A 36 -9.48 -0.82 13.80
C ALA A 36 -11.01 -0.87 13.73
N GLU A 37 -11.63 0.18 13.18
CA GLU A 37 -13.08 0.22 12.96
C GLU A 37 -13.56 -0.92 12.05
N LEU A 38 -12.86 -1.18 10.93
CA LEU A 38 -13.21 -2.25 10.00
C LEU A 38 -13.08 -3.64 10.64
N LEU A 39 -12.05 -3.86 11.47
CA LEU A 39 -11.85 -5.12 12.19
C LEU A 39 -12.97 -5.37 13.21
N LEU A 40 -13.45 -4.32 13.90
CA LEU A 40 -14.59 -4.41 14.81
C LEU A 40 -15.91 -4.61 14.06
N ARG A 41 -16.10 -3.92 12.94
CA ARG A 41 -17.37 -3.89 12.20
C ARG A 41 -17.58 -5.13 11.34
N PHE A 42 -16.50 -5.73 10.83
CA PHE A 42 -16.56 -6.87 9.90
C PHE A 42 -15.59 -8.02 10.29
N PRO A 43 -15.70 -8.60 11.49
CA PRO A 43 -14.78 -9.65 11.96
C PRO A 43 -14.81 -10.90 11.07
N GLY A 44 -15.98 -11.24 10.50
CA GLY A 44 -16.12 -12.39 9.59
C GLY A 44 -15.37 -12.24 8.26
N SER A 45 -15.06 -11.01 7.86
CA SER A 45 -14.37 -10.71 6.59
C SER A 45 -12.84 -10.75 6.73
N VAL A 46 -12.32 -10.75 7.97
CA VAL A 46 -10.86 -10.71 8.25
C VAL A 46 -10.15 -11.94 7.70
N ALA A 47 -10.76 -13.13 7.83
CA ALA A 47 -10.14 -14.39 7.40
C ALA A 47 -9.74 -14.38 5.91
N ALA A 48 -10.49 -13.68 5.06
CA ALA A 48 -10.18 -13.57 3.63
C ALA A 48 -9.05 -12.56 3.33
N ALA A 49 -8.76 -11.63 4.24
CA ALA A 49 -7.65 -10.68 4.11
C ALA A 49 -6.32 -11.20 4.70
N VAL A 50 -6.35 -12.22 5.56
CA VAL A 50 -5.17 -12.83 6.20
C VAL A 50 -4.11 -13.31 5.19
N PRO A 51 -4.44 -13.95 4.05
CA PRO A 51 -3.42 -14.40 3.10
C PRO A 51 -2.52 -13.28 2.56
N GLU A 52 -3.06 -12.07 2.43
CA GLU A 52 -2.31 -10.90 1.96
C GLU A 52 -1.69 -10.11 3.11
N ARG A 53 -2.34 -10.09 4.27
CA ARG A 53 -1.89 -9.36 5.47
C ARG A 53 -1.96 -10.27 6.71
N PRO A 54 -0.96 -11.16 6.89
CA PRO A 54 -1.01 -12.22 7.92
C PRO A 54 -1.17 -11.69 9.35
N TRP A 55 -0.63 -10.50 9.61
CA TRP A 55 -0.68 -9.86 10.93
C TRP A 55 -2.09 -9.42 11.35
N LEU A 56 -3.06 -9.34 10.43
CA LEU A 56 -4.46 -9.05 10.77
C LEU A 56 -5.10 -10.10 11.69
N HIS A 57 -4.58 -11.33 11.70
CA HIS A 57 -5.11 -12.39 12.57
C HIS A 57 -4.70 -12.23 14.05
N SER A 58 -3.56 -11.58 14.30
CA SER A 58 -2.95 -11.50 15.62
C SER A 58 -2.94 -10.09 16.23
N VAL A 59 -3.52 -9.11 15.53
CA VAL A 59 -3.49 -7.71 15.96
C VAL A 59 -4.53 -7.44 17.03
N ASP A 60 -4.15 -6.69 18.06
CA ASP A 60 -5.11 -6.18 19.04
C ASP A 60 -5.78 -4.92 18.48
N VAL A 61 -7.11 -4.98 18.33
CA VAL A 61 -7.89 -3.89 17.75
C VAL A 61 -7.93 -2.66 18.67
N GLN A 62 -7.64 -2.83 19.97
CA GLN A 62 -7.54 -1.73 20.93
C GLN A 62 -6.17 -1.04 20.90
N ASP A 63 -5.13 -1.69 20.37
CA ASP A 63 -3.77 -1.16 20.33
C ASP A 63 -3.51 -0.42 19.01
N GLN A 64 -3.92 0.85 18.98
CA GLN A 64 -3.78 1.70 17.81
C GLN A 64 -2.31 1.94 17.42
N GLU A 65 -1.39 1.98 18.40
CA GLU A 65 0.05 2.14 18.15
C GLU A 65 0.61 0.91 17.46
N GLN A 66 0.23 -0.29 17.90
CA GLN A 66 0.61 -1.54 17.25
C GLN A 66 0.09 -1.60 15.80
N ILE A 67 -1.18 -1.24 15.57
CA ILE A 67 -1.75 -1.21 14.21
C ILE A 67 -0.95 -0.25 13.32
N GLU A 68 -0.62 0.94 13.83
CA GLU A 68 0.17 1.92 13.07
C GLU A 68 1.59 1.44 12.79
N PHE A 69 2.24 0.79 13.76
CA PHE A 69 3.55 0.18 13.57
C PHE A 69 3.52 -0.90 12.47
N LEU A 70 2.54 -1.81 12.50
CA LEU A 70 2.40 -2.87 11.50
C LEU A 70 2.11 -2.31 10.10
N LEU A 71 1.27 -1.29 10.01
CA LEU A 71 1.02 -0.57 8.76
C LEU A 71 2.30 0.04 8.17
N ARG A 72 3.09 0.72 9.01
CA ARG A 72 4.36 1.32 8.57
C ARG A 72 5.37 0.27 8.14
N ALA A 73 5.51 -0.81 8.90
CA ALA A 73 6.41 -1.91 8.57
C ALA A 73 6.06 -2.55 7.21
N GLU A 74 4.77 -2.73 6.93
CA GLU A 74 4.29 -3.24 5.63
C GLU A 74 4.65 -2.28 4.48
N GLU A 75 4.39 -0.98 4.65
CA GLU A 75 4.74 0.02 3.65
C GLU A 75 6.25 0.10 3.41
N ASP A 76 7.07 0.00 4.46
CA ASP A 76 8.51 0.06 4.35
C ASP A 76 9.09 -1.17 3.66
N ALA A 77 8.54 -2.36 3.91
CA ALA A 77 8.90 -3.58 3.20
C ALA A 77 8.58 -3.46 1.71
N GLN A 78 7.41 -2.94 1.35
CA GLN A 78 7.03 -2.71 -0.05
C GLN A 78 7.93 -1.68 -0.71
N ARG A 79 8.21 -0.55 -0.04
CA ARG A 79 9.15 0.47 -0.54
C ARG A 79 10.56 -0.11 -0.72
N GLN A 80 10.99 -1.03 0.13
CA GLN A 80 12.30 -1.68 0.01
C GLN A 80 12.32 -2.62 -1.20
N ALA A 81 11.31 -3.46 -1.37
CA ALA A 81 11.17 -4.33 -2.53
C ALA A 81 11.11 -3.53 -3.84
N ASP A 82 10.37 -2.41 -3.85
CA ASP A 82 10.35 -1.47 -4.97
C ASP A 82 11.75 -0.91 -5.22
N ARG A 83 12.46 -0.42 -4.20
CA ARG A 83 13.83 0.10 -4.39
C ARG A 83 14.74 -0.95 -5.02
N GLU A 84 14.66 -2.20 -4.58
CA GLU A 84 15.46 -3.31 -5.11
C GLU A 84 15.09 -3.64 -6.56
N TYR A 85 13.80 -3.71 -6.87
CA TYR A 85 13.29 -3.95 -8.22
C TYR A 85 13.69 -2.84 -9.19
N TRP A 86 13.58 -1.58 -8.77
CA TRP A 86 13.85 -0.42 -9.61
C TRP A 86 15.33 -0.05 -9.72
N ARG A 87 16.20 -0.57 -8.84
CA ARG A 87 17.65 -0.30 -8.87
C ARG A 87 18.31 -0.67 -10.20
N PRO A 88 18.21 -1.91 -10.73
CA PRO A 88 18.86 -2.26 -11.99
C PRO A 88 18.35 -1.43 -13.17
N LEU A 89 17.04 -1.18 -13.22
CA LEU A 89 16.43 -0.38 -14.30
C LEU A 89 16.95 1.07 -14.29
N LYS A 90 17.16 1.66 -13.11
CA LYS A 90 17.75 3.01 -12.99
C LYS A 90 19.20 3.04 -13.47
N GLU A 91 19.99 2.01 -13.15
CA GLU A 91 21.37 1.87 -13.61
C GLU A 91 21.42 1.78 -15.15
N GLU A 92 20.56 0.97 -15.77
CA GLU A 92 20.46 0.86 -17.23
C GLU A 92 20.08 2.20 -17.90
N LEU A 93 19.09 2.92 -17.34
CA LEU A 93 18.69 4.23 -17.84
C LEU A 93 19.80 5.28 -17.70
N GLU A 94 20.60 5.19 -16.64
CA GLU A 94 21.76 6.05 -16.43
C GLU A 94 22.86 5.76 -17.45
N GLN A 95 23.14 4.49 -17.76
CA GLN A 95 24.06 4.11 -18.83
C GLN A 95 23.60 4.65 -20.19
N LEU A 96 22.31 4.58 -20.51
CA LEU A 96 21.77 5.15 -21.75
C LEU A 96 21.89 6.68 -21.79
N ARG A 97 21.75 7.37 -20.66
CA ARG A 97 21.95 8.83 -20.57
C ARG A 97 23.40 9.22 -20.79
N LEU A 98 24.35 8.48 -20.22
CA LEU A 98 25.78 8.72 -20.35
C LEU A 98 26.28 8.40 -21.76
N ASN A 99 25.73 7.35 -22.37
CA ASN A 99 26.09 6.89 -23.71
C ASN A 99 25.31 7.61 -24.81
N ARG A 100 24.50 8.62 -24.46
CA ARG A 100 23.82 9.47 -25.44
C ARG A 100 24.91 10.30 -26.13
N PRO A 101 25.16 10.13 -27.44
CA PRO A 101 26.09 10.98 -28.14
C PRO A 101 25.61 12.42 -27.97
N ARG A 102 26.49 13.30 -27.49
CA ARG A 102 26.25 14.74 -27.52
C ARG A 102 25.87 15.07 -28.95
N GLY A 103 24.63 15.51 -29.15
CA GLY A 103 24.11 15.86 -30.46
C GLY A 103 25.13 16.75 -31.15
N ASN A 104 25.56 16.28 -32.32
CA ASN A 104 26.53 16.89 -33.19
C ASN A 104 26.06 18.32 -33.54
N THR A 105 26.45 19.33 -32.76
CA THR A 105 26.36 20.74 -33.16
C THR A 105 27.47 20.99 -34.18
N SER A 106 27.20 20.58 -35.41
CA SER A 106 27.93 20.97 -36.61
C SER A 106 26.91 21.22 -37.71
N HIS A 107 26.32 22.41 -37.66
CA HIS A 107 25.76 23.17 -38.79
C HIS A 107 26.30 24.58 -38.48
N GLY A 108 27.32 25.10 -39.15
CA GLY A 108 27.46 25.33 -40.57
C GLY A 108 27.89 26.79 -40.69
#